data_AF-V6SPG1-F1
#
_entry.id   AF-V6SPG1-F1
#
_cell.length_a   1.000
_cell.length_b   1.000
_cell.length_c   1.000
_cell.angle_alpha   90.00
_cell.angle_beta   90.00
_cell.angle_gamma   90.00
#
_symmetry.space_group_name_H-M   'P 1'
#
loop_
_entity.id
_entity.type
_entity.pdbx_description
1 polymer ?
#
loop_
_entity_poly.entity_id
_entity_poly.type
_entity_poly.pdbx_seq_one_letter_code
_entity_poly.pdbx_strand_id
1 'polypeptide(L)'
;MRKIIVAVITVLLLVGCKQTIEEKDLAKINGYWEIEKAELPDGGKKEYKINPTIDFFEIKDKKGFRKKVVPQFDGSYLMNDLSEKIVITNTDGDAFLNYTTPYAKWKEEIIEISDEKLIVKNDQDIEYHYKKAKPFTVK
;
A
#
# COMPACT_ATOMS: atom_id res chain seq x y z
N MET A 1 -41.41 15.98 -39.66
CA MET A 1 -40.23 15.18 -40.07
C MET A 1 -39.13 15.36 -39.03
N ARG A 2 -38.67 14.23 -38.46
CA ARG A 2 -37.82 14.12 -37.27
C ARG A 2 -36.42 14.71 -37.52
N LYS A 3 -35.99 15.67 -36.69
CA LYS A 3 -34.58 16.08 -36.61
C LYS A 3 -33.89 15.12 -35.64
N ILE A 4 -33.11 14.20 -36.19
CA ILE A 4 -32.34 13.21 -35.44
C ILE A 4 -31.19 13.95 -34.76
N ILE A 5 -31.28 14.06 -33.44
CA ILE A 5 -30.19 14.52 -32.57
C ILE A 5 -29.17 13.39 -32.52
N VAL A 6 -28.06 13.53 -33.24
CA VAL A 6 -26.92 12.61 -33.13
C VAL A 6 -26.14 13.02 -31.88
N ALA A 7 -26.50 12.44 -30.74
CA ALA A 7 -25.69 12.48 -29.54
C ALA A 7 -24.56 11.44 -29.68
N VAL A 8 -23.36 11.90 -30.01
CA VAL A 8 -22.14 11.07 -29.96
C VAL A 8 -21.79 10.88 -28.48
N ILE A 9 -22.25 9.78 -27.90
CA ILE A 9 -21.81 9.31 -26.59
C ILE A 9 -20.48 8.61 -26.78
N THR A 10 -19.38 9.34 -26.58
CA THR A 10 -18.04 8.75 -26.44
C THR A 10 -17.93 8.22 -25.01
N VAL A 11 -18.30 6.96 -24.80
CA VAL A 11 -17.95 6.24 -23.56
C VAL A 11 -16.46 5.95 -23.62
N LEU A 12 -15.66 6.85 -23.05
CA LEU A 12 -14.28 6.52 -22.71
C LEU A 12 -14.35 5.54 -21.54
N LEU A 13 -14.29 4.24 -21.84
CA LEU A 13 -14.03 3.22 -20.83
C LEU A 13 -12.61 3.50 -20.30
N LEU A 14 -12.53 4.19 -19.16
CA LEU A 14 -11.31 4.25 -18.36
C LEU A 14 -11.09 2.84 -17.82
N VAL A 15 -10.45 1.99 -18.63
CA VAL A 15 -9.93 0.71 -18.14
C VAL A 15 -8.79 1.09 -17.19
N GLY A 16 -9.08 1.06 -15.88
CA GLY A 16 -8.05 1.23 -14.86
C GLY A 16 -7.00 0.16 -15.09
N CYS A 17 -5.80 0.56 -15.51
CA CYS A 17 -4.72 -0.37 -15.76
C CYS A 17 -4.18 -0.79 -14.38
N LYS A 18 -4.65 -1.96 -13.91
CA LYS A 18 -4.11 -2.58 -12.69
C LYS A 18 -2.68 -3.03 -12.97
N GLN A 19 -1.74 -2.65 -12.11
CA GLN A 19 -0.37 -3.12 -12.22
C GLN A 19 -0.35 -4.64 -11.99
N THR A 20 0.21 -5.39 -12.93
CA THR A 20 0.52 -6.80 -12.69
C THR A 20 1.75 -6.87 -11.78
N ILE A 21 1.61 -7.47 -10.59
CA ILE A 21 2.70 -7.55 -9.62
C ILE A 21 3.48 -8.85 -9.85
N GLU A 22 4.69 -8.72 -10.40
CA GLU A 22 5.60 -9.86 -10.55
C GLU A 22 6.37 -10.14 -9.26
N GLU A 23 6.89 -11.36 -9.11
CA GLU A 23 7.67 -11.77 -7.94
C GLU A 23 8.91 -10.89 -7.71
N LYS A 24 9.54 -10.42 -8.79
CA LYS A 24 10.69 -9.50 -8.74
C LYS A 24 10.34 -8.14 -8.11
N ASP A 25 9.09 -7.69 -8.25
CA ASP A 25 8.63 -6.40 -7.72
C ASP A 25 8.36 -6.47 -6.22
N LEU A 26 8.09 -7.66 -5.67
CA LEU A 26 7.87 -7.86 -4.24
C LEU A 26 9.08 -7.43 -3.40
N ALA A 27 10.30 -7.49 -3.95
CA ALA A 27 11.50 -7.02 -3.26
C ALA A 27 11.44 -5.50 -2.95
N LYS A 28 10.71 -4.71 -3.74
CA LYS A 28 10.56 -3.26 -3.56
C LYS A 28 9.78 -2.89 -2.30
N ILE A 29 9.01 -3.85 -1.75
CA ILE A 29 8.27 -3.64 -0.50
C ILE A 29 9.20 -3.41 0.68
N ASN A 30 10.42 -3.95 0.63
CA ASN A 30 11.34 -3.91 1.74
C ASN A 30 11.78 -2.48 2.06
N GLY A 31 11.81 -2.14 3.33
CA GLY A 31 12.20 -0.83 3.83
C GLY A 31 11.05 -0.08 4.49
N TYR A 32 11.20 1.24 4.53
CA TYR A 32 10.38 2.13 5.35
C TYR A 32 9.34 2.87 4.51
N TRP A 33 8.11 2.95 5.02
CA TRP A 33 6.95 3.50 4.32
C TRP A 33 6.16 4.44 5.23
N GLU A 34 5.88 5.63 4.73
CA GLU A 34 5.05 6.63 5.40
C GLU A 34 3.67 6.68 4.74
N ILE A 35 2.61 6.58 5.54
CA ILE A 35 1.23 6.67 5.03
C ILE A 35 0.89 8.13 4.67
N GLU A 36 0.30 8.34 3.51
CA GLU A 36 -0.13 9.65 3.03
C GLU A 36 -1.63 9.85 3.16
N LYS A 37 -2.41 8.82 2.81
CA LYS A 37 -3.88 8.88 2.89
C LYS A 37 -4.50 7.48 2.98
N ALA A 38 -5.72 7.44 3.51
CA ALA A 38 -6.67 6.35 3.30
C ALA A 38 -7.82 6.84 2.43
N GLU A 39 -8.12 6.14 1.35
CA GLU A 39 -9.20 6.43 0.40
C GLU A 39 -10.30 5.39 0.57
N LEU A 40 -11.50 5.86 0.89
CA LEU A 40 -12.68 5.04 1.12
C LEU A 40 -13.36 4.68 -0.20
N PRO A 41 -14.17 3.60 -0.24
CA PRO A 41 -14.88 3.19 -1.46
C PRO A 41 -15.83 4.24 -2.03
N ASP A 42 -16.32 5.16 -1.19
CA ASP A 42 -17.19 6.28 -1.59
C ASP A 42 -16.41 7.50 -2.13
N GLY A 43 -15.08 7.39 -2.24
CA GLY A 43 -14.18 8.45 -2.67
C GLY A 43 -13.76 9.41 -1.55
N GLY A 44 -14.25 9.20 -0.32
CA GLY A 44 -13.81 9.93 0.86
C GLY A 44 -12.31 9.74 1.12
N LYS A 45 -11.61 10.78 1.55
CA LYS A 45 -10.16 10.74 1.79
C LYS A 45 -9.83 11.21 3.20
N LYS A 46 -9.03 10.42 3.90
CA LYS A 46 -8.40 10.79 5.17
C LYS A 46 -6.91 10.99 4.93
N GLU A 47 -6.47 12.24 4.92
CA GLU A 47 -5.06 12.60 4.76
C GLU A 47 -4.30 12.52 6.08
N TYR A 48 -3.06 12.04 6.02
CA TYR A 48 -2.13 11.97 7.14
C TYR A 48 -0.96 12.92 6.88
N LYS A 49 -1.03 14.13 7.48
CA LYS A 49 0.00 15.17 7.31
C LYS A 49 1.20 14.98 8.24
N ILE A 50 0.99 14.35 9.40
CA ILE A 50 2.00 14.12 10.41
C ILE A 50 1.86 12.66 10.85
N ASN A 51 2.92 11.88 10.65
CA ASN A 51 2.99 10.47 10.99
C ASN A 51 4.00 10.26 12.12
N PRO A 52 3.56 10.04 13.38
CA PRO A 52 4.49 9.81 14.49
C PRO A 52 5.22 8.47 14.36
N THR A 53 4.70 7.57 13.53
CA THR A 53 5.27 6.27 13.25
C THR A 53 5.21 5.99 11.75
N ILE A 54 6.18 5.25 11.25
CA ILE A 54 6.19 4.70 9.89
C ILE A 54 6.17 3.17 9.94
N ASP A 55 5.87 2.54 8.82
CA ASP A 55 5.85 1.09 8.68
C ASP A 55 7.15 0.59 8.05
N PHE A 56 7.79 -0.39 8.70
CA PHE A 56 8.96 -1.09 8.19
C PHE A 56 8.56 -2.49 7.76
N PHE A 57 8.89 -2.85 6.53
CA PHE A 57 8.67 -4.18 5.96
C PHE A 57 10.00 -4.86 5.67
N GLU A 58 10.10 -6.12 6.06
CA GLU A 58 11.20 -6.99 5.69
C GLU A 58 10.65 -8.34 5.26
N ILE A 59 10.82 -8.67 3.98
CA ILE A 59 10.26 -9.83 3.31
C ILE A 59 11.36 -10.52 2.50
N LYS A 60 11.46 -11.82 2.70
CA LYS A 60 12.34 -12.73 1.97
C LYS A 60 11.57 -14.01 1.65
N ASP A 61 11.66 -14.51 0.43
CA ASP A 61 11.00 -15.74 -0.01
C ASP A 61 9.49 -15.76 0.33
N LYS A 62 8.80 -14.64 0.03
CA LYS A 62 7.36 -14.40 0.29
C LYS A 62 6.95 -14.46 1.76
N LYS A 63 7.89 -14.42 2.71
CA LYS A 63 7.61 -14.42 4.15
C LYS A 63 8.40 -13.31 4.82
N GLY A 64 7.85 -12.77 5.89
CA GLY A 64 8.50 -11.65 6.55
C GLY A 64 7.69 -11.08 7.69
N PHE A 65 7.90 -9.81 7.94
CA PHE A 65 7.14 -9.08 8.94
C PHE A 65 7.00 -7.61 8.59
N ARG A 66 5.99 -6.99 9.22
CA ARG A 66 5.85 -5.55 9.35
C ARG A 66 6.04 -5.16 10.81
N LYS A 67 6.71 -4.03 11.02
CA LYS A 67 6.81 -3.34 12.31
C LYS A 67 6.45 -1.88 12.15
N LYS A 68 5.88 -1.31 13.21
CA LYS A 68 5.67 0.12 13.32
C LYS A 68 6.85 0.71 14.09
N VAL A 69 7.51 1.72 13.53
CA VAL A 69 8.73 2.32 14.08
C VAL A 69 8.61 3.83 14.16
N VAL A 70 9.32 4.46 15.12
CA VAL A 70 9.36 5.91 15.33
C VAL A 70 10.71 6.44 14.86
N PRO A 71 10.77 7.20 13.76
CA PRO A 71 12.01 7.84 13.30
C PRO A 71 12.54 8.83 14.34
N GLN A 72 13.85 8.86 14.52
CA GLN A 72 14.56 9.79 15.40
C GLN A 72 15.33 10.83 14.60
N PHE A 73 15.65 11.96 15.25
CA PHE A 73 16.40 13.05 14.61
C PHE A 73 17.85 12.67 14.26
N ASP A 74 18.41 11.68 14.95
CA ASP A 74 19.75 11.14 14.71
C ASP A 74 19.78 10.07 13.59
N GLY A 75 18.65 9.82 12.93
CA GLY A 75 18.51 8.82 11.88
C GLY A 75 18.26 7.40 12.39
N SER A 76 18.21 7.17 13.70
CA SER A 76 17.81 5.89 14.28
C SER A 76 16.28 5.70 14.26
N TYR A 77 15.82 4.49 14.58
CA TYR A 77 14.41 4.15 14.68
C TYR A 77 14.13 3.47 16.01
N LEU A 78 13.21 4.02 16.80
CA LEU A 78 12.69 3.34 17.98
C LEU A 78 11.61 2.35 17.54
N MET A 79 11.67 1.14 18.07
CA MET A 79 10.69 0.10 17.81
C MET A 79 10.40 -0.67 19.09
N ASN A 80 9.24 -1.30 19.15
CA ASN A 80 8.94 -2.29 20.17
C ASN A 80 9.11 -3.72 19.59
N ASP A 81 8.86 -4.72 20.43
CA ASP A 81 8.94 -6.13 20.03
C ASP A 81 7.69 -6.60 19.24
N LEU A 82 6.69 -5.74 19.05
CA LEU A 82 5.50 -6.08 18.31
C LEU A 82 5.82 -6.13 16.81
N SER A 83 5.56 -7.29 16.21
CA SER A 83 5.67 -7.51 14.77
C SER A 83 4.45 -8.25 14.24
N GLU A 84 4.08 -7.90 13.02
CA GLU A 84 3.01 -8.54 12.27
C GLU A 84 3.67 -9.49 11.28
N LYS A 85 3.43 -10.80 11.42
CA LYS A 85 3.99 -11.77 10.46
C LYS A 85 3.28 -11.62 9.13
N ILE A 86 4.04 -11.62 8.04
CA ILE A 86 3.53 -11.49 6.69
C ILE A 86 3.82 -12.76 5.89
N VAL A 87 2.82 -13.21 5.14
CA VAL A 87 2.96 -14.18 4.05
C VAL A 87 2.37 -13.59 2.78
N ILE A 88 3.14 -13.57 1.70
CA ILE A 88 2.68 -13.13 0.39
C ILE A 88 2.07 -14.31 -0.37
N THR A 89 0.86 -14.14 -0.86
CA THR A 89 0.18 -15.10 -1.74
C THR A 89 -0.16 -14.46 -3.07
N ASN A 90 -0.12 -15.24 -4.15
CA ASN A 90 -0.55 -14.81 -5.47
C ASN A 90 -1.81 -15.58 -5.87
N THR A 91 -2.87 -14.87 -6.25
CA THR A 91 -4.14 -15.45 -6.70
C THR A 91 -4.62 -14.69 -7.92
N ASP A 92 -4.90 -15.38 -9.03
CA ASP A 92 -5.45 -14.79 -10.26
C ASP A 92 -4.64 -13.60 -10.83
N GLY A 93 -3.33 -13.59 -10.59
CA GLY A 93 -2.41 -12.52 -11.01
C GLY A 93 -2.23 -11.40 -9.98
N ASP A 94 -2.98 -11.45 -8.88
CA ASP A 94 -2.94 -10.45 -7.81
C ASP A 94 -2.06 -10.92 -6.65
N ALA A 95 -1.32 -9.99 -6.05
CA ALA A 95 -0.48 -10.25 -4.90
C ALA A 95 -1.14 -9.75 -3.61
N PHE A 96 -1.11 -10.56 -2.55
CA PHE A 96 -1.74 -10.24 -1.27
C PHE A 96 -0.74 -10.36 -0.11
N LEU A 97 -0.75 -9.40 0.79
CA LEU A 97 -0.09 -9.43 2.08
C LEU A 97 -1.05 -10.03 3.11
N ASN A 98 -0.73 -11.22 3.62
CA ASN A 98 -1.50 -11.87 4.69
C ASN A 98 -0.82 -11.64 6.02
N TYR A 99 -1.44 -10.83 6.87
CA TYR A 99 -0.91 -10.46 8.17
C TYR A 99 -1.41 -11.41 9.25
N THR A 100 -0.56 -11.70 10.23
CA THR A 100 -0.93 -12.50 11.41
C THR A 100 -0.26 -11.95 12.66
N THR A 101 -1.08 -11.71 13.68
CA THR A 101 -0.66 -11.44 15.07
C THR A 101 -1.29 -12.49 15.99
N PRO A 102 -0.93 -12.54 17.29
CA PRO A 102 -1.63 -13.36 18.27
C PRO A 102 -3.13 -13.03 18.42
N TYR A 103 -3.54 -11.84 17.97
CA TYR A 103 -4.89 -11.31 18.22
C TYR A 103 -5.77 -11.29 16.97
N ALA A 104 -5.18 -11.13 15.78
CA ALA A 104 -5.93 -10.93 14.55
C ALA A 104 -5.18 -11.45 13.32
N LYS A 105 -5.95 -11.67 12.25
CA LYS A 105 -5.47 -11.93 10.90
C LYS A 105 -6.27 -11.06 9.94
N TRP A 106 -5.58 -10.47 8.98
CA TRP A 106 -6.20 -9.70 7.91
C TRP A 106 -5.37 -9.84 6.66
N LYS A 107 -5.92 -9.43 5.52
CA LYS A 107 -5.25 -9.46 4.23
C LYS A 107 -5.39 -8.11 3.55
N GLU A 108 -4.37 -7.75 2.78
CA GLU A 108 -4.40 -6.59 1.91
C GLU A 108 -3.89 -6.98 0.52
N GLU A 109 -4.56 -6.49 -0.51
CA GLU A 109 -4.15 -6.61 -1.91
C GLU A 109 -3.10 -5.55 -2.22
N ILE A 110 -2.00 -5.91 -2.90
CA ILE A 110 -1.02 -4.95 -3.41
C ILE A 110 -1.54 -4.43 -4.75
N ILE A 111 -1.98 -3.17 -4.77
CA ILE A 111 -2.54 -2.51 -5.97
C ILE A 111 -1.42 -1.91 -6.83
N GLU A 112 -0.46 -1.27 -6.18
CA GLU A 112 0.69 -0.63 -6.85
C GLU A 112 1.93 -0.82 -5.97
N ILE A 113 3.07 -1.12 -6.60
CA ILE A 113 4.36 -1.11 -5.92
C ILE A 113 5.48 -0.66 -6.84
N SER A 114 6.24 0.32 -6.36
CA SER A 114 7.42 0.88 -7.01
C SER A 114 8.48 1.22 -5.95
N ASP A 115 9.59 1.80 -6.38
CA ASP A 115 10.65 2.23 -5.45
C ASP A 115 10.21 3.40 -4.54
N GLU A 116 9.16 4.15 -4.95
CA GLU A 116 8.70 5.34 -4.25
C GLU A 116 7.28 5.23 -3.69
N LYS A 117 6.44 4.35 -4.23
CA LYS A 117 5.01 4.23 -3.89
C LYS A 117 4.61 2.79 -3.57
N LEU A 118 3.71 2.67 -2.60
CA LEU A 118 3.02 1.44 -2.26
C LEU A 118 1.56 1.77 -2.03
N ILE A 119 0.67 1.07 -2.73
CA ILE A 119 -0.78 1.15 -2.51
C ILE A 119 -1.27 -0.25 -2.16
N VAL A 120 -1.92 -0.37 -1.01
CA VAL A 120 -2.53 -1.62 -0.56
C VAL A 120 -4.01 -1.41 -0.26
N LYS A 121 -4.84 -2.42 -0.52
CA LYS A 121 -6.28 -2.35 -0.33
C LYS A 121 -6.77 -3.45 0.60
N ASN A 122 -7.54 -3.11 1.61
CA ASN A 122 -8.08 -4.10 2.55
C ASN A 122 -9.36 -4.77 2.03
N ASP A 123 -9.95 -5.64 2.85
CA ASP A 123 -11.20 -6.36 2.56
C ASP A 123 -12.47 -5.48 2.58
N GLN A 124 -12.34 -4.22 3.00
CA GLN A 124 -13.40 -3.21 2.97
C GLN A 124 -13.24 -2.24 1.80
N ASP A 125 -12.38 -2.56 0.83
CA ASP A 125 -12.03 -1.72 -0.33
C ASP A 125 -11.45 -0.35 0.04
N ILE A 126 -10.89 -0.20 1.25
CA ILE A 126 -10.13 0.98 1.65
C ILE A 126 -8.73 0.86 1.10
N GLU A 127 -8.30 1.84 0.33
CA GLU A 127 -6.93 1.93 -0.18
C GLU A 127 -6.06 2.78 0.75
N TYR A 128 -4.93 2.22 1.15
CA TYR A 128 -3.89 2.91 1.90
C TYR A 128 -2.74 3.25 0.96
N HIS A 129 -2.48 4.55 0.83
CA HIS A 129 -1.46 5.09 -0.07
C HIS A 129 -0.25 5.48 0.76
N TYR A 130 0.90 4.91 0.41
CA TYR A 130 2.18 5.12 1.07
C TYR A 130 3.22 5.69 0.11
N LYS A 131 4.13 6.48 0.68
CA LYS A 131 5.39 6.88 0.03
C LYS A 131 6.58 6.25 0.75
N LYS A 132 7.67 6.03 0.03
CA LYS A 132 8.93 5.56 0.61
C LYS A 132 9.45 6.61 1.59
N ALA A 133 9.69 6.19 2.84
CA ALA A 133 10.21 7.10 3.84
C ALA A 133 11.69 7.39 3.54
N LYS A 134 12.04 8.67 3.53
CA LYS A 134 13.42 9.12 3.43
C LYS A 134 13.99 9.20 4.85
N PRO A 135 15.23 8.71 5.10
CA PRO A 135 15.88 8.90 6.39
C PRO A 135 15.86 10.38 6.76
N PHE A 136 15.41 10.68 7.97
CA PHE A 136 15.56 12.03 8.49
C PHE A 136 17.04 12.24 8.79
N THR A 137 17.65 13.25 8.20
CA THR A 137 19.04 13.62 8.47
C THR A 137 19.10 15.12 8.60
N VAL A 138 19.50 15.61 9.78
CA VAL A 138 19.95 16.99 9.93
C VAL A 138 21.36 17.04 9.33
N LYS A 139 21.49 17.64 8.15
CA LYS A 139 22.82 18.02 7.64
C LYS A 139 23.38 19.16 8.46
#